data_AF-A0A7W2DS94-F1
#
_entry.id   AF-A0A7W2DS94-F1
#
_cell.length_a   1.000
_cell.length_b   1.000
_cell.length_c   1.000
_cell.angle_alpha   90.00
_cell.angle_beta   90.00
_cell.angle_gamma   90.00
#
_symmetry.space_group_name_H-M   'P 1'
#
loop_
_entity.id
_entity.type
_entity.pdbx_description
1 polymer ?
#
loop_
_entity_poly.entity_id
_entity_poly.type
_entity_poly.pdbx_seq_one_letter_code
_entity_poly.pdbx_strand_id
1 'polypeptide(L)'
;MPKTKNAKSGKRGKNTGAAAGPKAPSPLRDGSDEKGLDFARAWVEFPDPADEEQVFRCDLTWLTSRWNCVFGAGCQGIEAGRAEDGCCTLGAHFSDEEDEERVAGHVARLTPDIWQHHDEGHAGGWVSEDEEGSRQTRPFQGSCIFQNRPGFAGGAGCSLHILALREGREPLETKPDVCWQLPVRRTYDWIDRPDDTRVLQVSIGEYDRRGWGPGGHDLHWWCTSATSAHGAGDPVYVSYRAELTELMGKAGYDRLVELCEERLSRGLPLVAPHPADPVPAADPASPAV
;
A
#
# COMPACT_ATOMS: atom_id res chain seq x y z
N MET A 1 11.84 30.32 27.99
CA MET A 1 12.78 29.97 26.90
C MET A 1 13.93 29.13 27.44
N PRO A 2 13.87 27.80 27.36
CA PRO A 2 14.99 26.96 27.76
C PRO A 2 15.94 26.75 26.56
N LYS A 3 17.21 27.08 26.76
CA LYS A 3 18.30 26.92 25.79
C LYS A 3 18.77 25.47 25.75
N THR A 4 18.68 24.81 24.60
CA THR A 4 19.22 23.47 24.35
C THR A 4 20.74 23.51 24.26
N LYS A 5 21.43 22.64 25.02
CA LYS A 5 22.89 22.45 24.97
C LYS A 5 23.24 21.40 23.91
N ASN A 6 24.16 21.75 23.01
CA ASN A 6 24.73 20.83 22.02
C ASN A 6 25.54 19.71 22.68
N ALA A 7 25.25 18.46 22.33
CA ALA A 7 26.05 17.29 22.70
C ALA A 7 27.25 17.14 21.75
N LYS A 8 28.42 16.90 22.33
CA LYS A 8 29.71 16.70 21.66
C LYS A 8 29.78 15.34 20.96
N SER A 9 30.35 15.35 19.76
CA SER A 9 30.70 14.20 18.95
C SER A 9 31.82 13.35 19.58
N GLY A 10 31.50 12.10 19.92
CA GLY A 10 32.44 11.05 20.31
C GLY A 10 32.95 10.27 19.10
N LYS A 11 34.27 10.06 19.09
CA LYS A 11 35.11 9.47 18.02
C LYS A 11 34.79 7.98 17.82
N ARG A 12 34.45 7.56 16.59
CA ARG A 12 34.31 6.13 16.20
C ARG A 12 35.44 5.71 15.27
N GLY A 13 35.95 4.50 15.50
CA GLY A 13 37.12 3.92 14.83
C GLY A 13 36.94 3.67 13.33
N LYS A 14 38.07 3.63 12.63
CA LYS A 14 38.20 3.29 11.21
C LYS A 14 37.63 1.90 10.95
N ASN A 15 36.68 1.80 10.02
CA ASN A 15 36.44 0.59 9.25
C ASN A 15 36.37 0.97 7.77
N THR A 16 37.27 0.41 6.99
CA THR A 16 37.43 0.62 5.55
C THR A 16 36.53 -0.35 4.81
N GLY A 17 35.44 0.17 4.26
CA GLY A 17 34.57 -0.48 3.29
C GLY A 17 33.69 0.60 2.69
N ALA A 18 33.79 0.83 1.38
CA ALA A 18 33.04 1.86 0.69
C ALA A 18 31.56 1.47 0.62
N ALA A 19 30.81 1.77 1.68
CA ALA A 19 29.35 1.80 1.65
C ALA A 19 28.94 3.16 1.05
N ALA A 20 28.24 3.13 -0.07
CA ALA A 20 27.54 4.31 -0.57
C ALA A 20 26.58 4.77 0.54
N GLY A 21 26.77 6.00 1.01
CA GLY A 21 25.87 6.59 2.01
C GLY A 21 24.43 6.68 1.48
N PRO A 22 23.43 6.85 2.36
CA PRO A 22 22.04 7.03 1.94
C PRO A 22 21.99 8.22 0.98
N LYS A 23 21.63 7.96 -0.28
CA LYS A 23 21.37 9.03 -1.25
C LYS A 23 20.20 9.83 -0.72
N ALA A 24 20.36 11.15 -0.60
CA ALA A 24 19.24 12.03 -0.33
C ALA A 24 18.16 11.79 -1.40
N PRO A 25 16.86 11.77 -1.04
CA PRO A 25 15.80 11.61 -2.01
C PRO A 25 15.93 12.69 -3.09
N SER A 26 15.94 12.28 -4.36
CA SER A 26 15.89 13.26 -5.45
C SER A 26 14.58 14.04 -5.33
N PRO A 27 14.60 15.38 -5.38
CA PRO A 27 13.37 16.14 -5.47
C PRO A 27 12.62 15.70 -6.72
N LEU A 28 11.33 15.37 -6.56
CA LEU A 28 10.44 15.10 -7.68
C LEU A 28 10.49 16.29 -8.64
N ARG A 29 10.57 15.99 -9.94
CA ARG A 29 10.68 17.01 -10.97
C ARG A 29 9.34 17.75 -11.06
N ASP A 30 9.39 19.08 -11.09
CA ASP A 30 8.21 19.88 -11.42
C ASP A 30 7.59 19.38 -12.73
N GLY A 31 6.28 19.13 -12.73
CA GLY A 31 5.55 18.48 -13.82
C GLY A 31 5.53 16.93 -13.82
N SER A 32 6.07 16.25 -12.80
CA SER A 32 5.86 14.81 -12.63
C SER A 32 4.42 14.50 -12.19
N ASP A 33 3.88 13.37 -12.67
CA ASP A 33 2.57 12.85 -12.25
C ASP A 33 2.51 12.58 -10.73
N GLU A 34 3.64 12.24 -10.12
CA GLU A 34 3.74 12.03 -8.67
C GLU A 34 3.92 13.31 -7.87
N LYS A 35 3.32 13.32 -6.67
CA LYS A 35 3.46 14.35 -5.65
C LYS A 35 4.52 14.00 -4.62
N GLY A 36 5.10 15.04 -4.01
CA GLY A 36 6.07 14.90 -2.91
C GLY A 36 5.50 14.15 -1.72
N LEU A 37 6.35 13.46 -0.97
CA LEU A 37 5.96 12.64 0.19
C LEU A 37 5.83 13.45 1.48
N ASP A 38 6.34 14.69 1.51
CA ASP A 38 6.40 15.56 2.68
C ASP A 38 5.30 16.63 2.64
N PHE A 39 4.04 16.19 2.75
CA PHE A 39 2.87 17.06 2.90
C PHE A 39 2.20 16.85 4.26
N ALA A 40 1.37 17.83 4.66
CA ALA A 40 0.61 17.72 5.89
C ALA A 40 -0.37 16.55 5.81
N ARG A 41 -0.44 15.74 6.87
CA ARG A 41 -1.40 14.63 7.00
C ARG A 41 -2.34 14.89 8.17
N ALA A 42 -3.61 14.54 7.99
CA ALA A 42 -4.58 14.50 9.07
C ALA A 42 -4.70 13.06 9.57
N TRP A 43 -4.35 12.85 10.83
CA TRP A 43 -4.50 11.55 11.50
C TRP A 43 -5.64 11.62 12.51
N VAL A 44 -6.37 10.53 12.65
CA VAL A 44 -7.30 10.32 13.76
C VAL A 44 -6.82 9.15 14.61
N GLU A 45 -6.95 9.27 15.92
CA GLU A 45 -6.69 8.20 16.86
C GLU A 45 -7.98 7.88 17.62
N PHE A 46 -8.30 6.60 17.76
CA PHE A 46 -9.45 6.14 18.54
C PHE A 46 -9.21 4.72 19.11
N PRO A 47 -9.82 4.36 20.26
CA PRO A 47 -9.73 3.01 20.81
C PRO A 47 -10.31 1.97 19.85
N ASP A 48 -9.73 0.77 19.78
CA ASP A 48 -10.36 -0.34 19.08
C ASP A 48 -11.63 -0.75 19.85
N PRO A 49 -12.83 -0.70 19.23
CA PRO A 49 -14.07 -1.12 19.90
C PRO A 49 -14.09 -2.60 20.31
N ALA A 50 -13.21 -3.44 19.75
CA ALA A 50 -13.12 -4.87 20.05
C ALA A 50 -11.95 -5.24 21.00
N ASP A 51 -11.05 -4.30 21.30
CA ASP A 51 -9.84 -4.57 22.09
C ASP A 51 -9.40 -3.32 22.88
N GLU A 52 -9.53 -3.38 24.21
CA GLU A 52 -9.22 -2.27 25.11
C GLU A 52 -7.71 -1.99 25.23
N GLU A 53 -6.85 -2.93 24.85
CA GLU A 53 -5.38 -2.77 24.86
C GLU A 53 -4.85 -2.17 23.53
N GLN A 54 -5.75 -1.88 22.58
CA GLN A 54 -5.41 -1.44 21.24
C GLN A 54 -6.00 -0.06 20.91
N VAL A 55 -5.25 0.72 20.15
CA VAL A 55 -5.73 1.97 19.54
C VAL A 55 -5.44 1.99 18.05
N PHE A 56 -6.40 2.46 17.26
CA PHE A 56 -6.17 2.73 15.85
C PHE A 56 -5.66 4.14 15.65
N ARG A 57 -4.66 4.29 14.79
CA ARG A 57 -4.18 5.58 14.26
C ARG A 57 -4.33 5.58 12.74
N CYS A 58 -5.34 6.28 12.22
CA CYS A 58 -5.73 6.19 10.81
C CYS A 58 -5.42 7.48 10.05
N ASP A 59 -4.81 7.36 8.87
CA ASP A 59 -4.48 8.47 7.98
C ASP A 59 -5.72 8.92 7.21
N LEU A 60 -6.40 9.94 7.70
CA LEU A 60 -7.58 10.49 7.03
C LEU A 60 -7.22 11.22 5.74
N THR A 61 -5.99 11.69 5.55
CA THR A 61 -5.56 12.27 4.26
C THR A 61 -5.56 11.20 3.17
N TRP A 62 -5.08 10.01 3.48
CA TRP A 62 -5.11 8.85 2.58
C TRP A 62 -6.51 8.25 2.43
N LEU A 63 -7.17 7.92 3.54
CA LEU A 63 -8.41 7.14 3.54
C LEU A 63 -9.59 7.90 2.95
N THR A 64 -9.54 9.24 2.95
CA THR A 64 -10.54 10.09 2.28
C THR A 64 -10.10 10.58 0.90
N SER A 65 -8.96 10.09 0.38
CA SER A 65 -8.48 10.43 -0.96
C SER A 65 -9.30 9.77 -2.06
N ARG A 66 -9.15 10.26 -3.29
CA ARG A 66 -9.80 9.74 -4.50
C ARG A 66 -8.92 8.76 -5.28
N TRP A 67 -7.97 8.12 -4.59
CA TRP A 67 -7.15 7.07 -5.18
C TRP A 67 -8.00 5.85 -5.58
N ASN A 68 -7.68 5.24 -6.71
CA ASN A 68 -8.10 3.89 -7.06
C ASN A 68 -7.01 3.18 -7.87
N CYS A 69 -6.95 1.85 -7.80
CA CYS A 69 -6.04 1.06 -8.62
C CYS A 69 -6.37 1.25 -10.12
N VAL A 70 -5.38 1.67 -10.90
CA VAL A 70 -5.50 1.89 -12.36
C VAL A 70 -4.78 0.82 -13.18
N PHE A 71 -4.57 -0.37 -12.62
CA PHE A 71 -4.02 -1.52 -13.36
C PHE A 71 -4.88 -1.81 -14.60
N GLY A 72 -4.24 -1.92 -15.77
CA GLY A 72 -4.94 -2.07 -17.06
C GLY A 72 -5.67 -0.81 -17.56
N ALA A 73 -5.61 0.30 -16.82
CA ALA A 73 -6.33 1.54 -17.10
C ALA A 73 -5.43 2.79 -16.94
N GLY A 74 -4.13 2.68 -17.23
CA GLY A 74 -3.17 3.78 -17.14
C GLY A 74 -2.06 3.61 -16.11
N CYS A 75 -1.99 2.47 -15.41
CA CYS A 75 -0.85 2.11 -14.57
C CYS A 75 0.46 2.15 -15.38
N GLN A 76 1.50 2.80 -14.83
CA GLN A 76 2.79 2.94 -15.49
C GLN A 76 3.81 1.87 -15.05
N GLY A 77 3.46 1.05 -14.06
CA GLY A 77 4.32 -0.01 -13.52
C GLY A 77 5.46 0.52 -12.65
N ILE A 78 5.97 -0.34 -11.78
CA ILE A 78 7.11 0.03 -10.93
C ILE A 78 8.46 -0.10 -11.63
N GLU A 79 8.51 -0.77 -12.78
CA GLU A 79 9.70 -0.90 -13.62
C GLU A 79 9.47 -0.22 -14.98
N ALA A 80 10.46 0.54 -15.44
CA ALA A 80 10.38 1.30 -16.67
C ALA A 80 10.16 0.40 -17.89
N GLY A 81 9.16 0.70 -18.71
CA GLY A 81 8.79 -0.11 -19.87
C GLY A 81 7.98 -1.37 -19.55
N ARG A 82 7.61 -1.59 -18.28
CA ARG A 82 6.83 -2.74 -17.79
C ARG A 82 5.49 -2.33 -17.17
N ALA A 83 4.82 -1.37 -17.80
CA ALA A 83 3.54 -0.83 -17.34
C ALA A 83 2.47 -1.92 -17.09
N GLU A 84 2.43 -2.91 -17.97
CA GLU A 84 1.47 -4.04 -17.93
C GLU A 84 1.66 -4.97 -16.71
N ASP A 85 2.78 -4.87 -15.99
CA ASP A 85 3.04 -5.67 -14.79
C ASP A 85 2.62 -4.98 -13.50
N GLY A 86 2.43 -3.66 -13.53
CA GLY A 86 2.04 -2.89 -12.35
C GLY A 86 3.01 -3.07 -11.19
N CYS A 87 2.47 -3.34 -10.00
CA CYS A 87 3.25 -3.66 -8.80
C CYS A 87 3.64 -5.16 -8.70
N CYS A 88 3.26 -6.01 -9.66
CA CYS A 88 3.50 -7.45 -9.60
C CYS A 88 4.96 -7.82 -9.94
N THR A 89 5.77 -6.89 -10.46
CA THR A 89 7.13 -7.13 -10.97
C THR A 89 8.00 -7.94 -10.01
N LEU A 90 7.93 -7.65 -8.72
CA LEU A 90 8.82 -8.22 -7.70
C LEU A 90 8.32 -9.56 -7.13
N GLY A 91 7.09 -9.97 -7.44
CA GLY A 91 6.40 -10.99 -6.65
C GLY A 91 5.81 -10.39 -5.37
N ALA A 92 5.39 -11.26 -4.45
CA ALA A 92 4.83 -10.89 -3.16
C ALA A 92 5.39 -11.81 -2.08
N HIS A 93 5.99 -11.21 -1.06
CA HIS A 93 6.42 -11.92 0.14
C HIS A 93 5.22 -12.46 0.91
N PHE A 94 5.39 -13.64 1.49
CA PHE A 94 4.43 -14.15 2.46
C PHE A 94 4.71 -13.49 3.82
N SER A 95 3.65 -13.18 4.56
CA SER A 95 3.77 -12.64 5.93
C SER A 95 4.34 -13.70 6.89
N ASP A 96 3.91 -14.95 6.73
CA ASP A 96 4.36 -16.13 7.48
C ASP A 96 4.06 -17.44 6.71
N GLU A 97 4.28 -18.58 7.36
CA GLU A 97 4.00 -19.91 6.81
C GLU A 97 2.49 -20.13 6.58
N GLU A 98 1.62 -19.55 7.42
CA GLU A 98 0.17 -19.71 7.31
C GLU A 98 -0.38 -18.96 6.08
N ASP A 99 0.16 -17.79 5.76
CA ASP A 99 -0.13 -17.06 4.51
C ASP A 99 0.22 -17.90 3.28
N GLU A 100 1.41 -18.50 3.26
CA GLU A 100 1.83 -19.36 2.15
C GLU A 100 0.91 -20.59 2.02
N GLU A 101 0.59 -21.27 3.12
CA GLU A 101 -0.29 -22.45 3.13
C GLU A 101 -1.70 -22.10 2.63
N ARG A 102 -2.25 -20.96 3.09
CA ARG A 102 -3.54 -20.45 2.61
C ARG A 102 -3.50 -20.21 1.11
N VAL A 103 -2.50 -19.49 0.61
CA VAL A 103 -2.33 -19.22 -0.82
C VAL A 103 -2.18 -20.52 -1.61
N ALA A 104 -1.42 -21.50 -1.11
CA ALA A 104 -1.26 -22.81 -1.75
C ALA A 104 -2.60 -23.51 -1.98
N GLY A 105 -3.53 -23.43 -1.01
CA GLY A 105 -4.89 -23.95 -1.14
C GLY A 105 -5.71 -23.29 -2.25
N HIS A 106 -5.44 -22.03 -2.58
CA HIS A 106 -6.03 -21.33 -3.73
C HIS A 106 -5.31 -21.66 -5.03
N VAL A 107 -3.98 -21.75 -5.02
CA VAL A 107 -3.15 -22.13 -6.18
C VAL A 107 -3.54 -23.52 -6.70
N ALA A 108 -3.84 -24.47 -5.81
CA ALA A 108 -4.29 -25.82 -6.19
C ALA A 108 -5.61 -25.84 -6.99
N ARG A 109 -6.38 -24.73 -6.98
CA ARG A 109 -7.61 -24.57 -7.77
C ARG A 109 -7.38 -23.80 -9.07
N LEU A 110 -6.18 -23.28 -9.30
CA LEU A 110 -5.84 -22.63 -10.55
C LEU A 110 -5.77 -23.66 -11.68
N THR A 111 -6.35 -23.30 -12.82
CA THR A 111 -6.38 -24.13 -14.04
C THR A 111 -5.68 -23.41 -15.20
N PRO A 112 -5.28 -24.13 -16.27
CA PRO A 112 -4.65 -23.51 -17.45
C PRO A 112 -5.51 -22.45 -18.16
N ASP A 113 -6.83 -22.42 -17.94
CA ASP A 113 -7.70 -21.38 -18.50
C ASP A 113 -7.75 -20.09 -17.66
N ILE A 114 -7.22 -20.09 -16.44
CA ILE A 114 -7.10 -18.89 -15.59
C ILE A 114 -5.68 -18.50 -15.25
N TRP A 115 -4.72 -19.41 -15.38
CA TRP A 115 -3.33 -19.16 -15.07
C TRP A 115 -2.46 -19.48 -16.28
N GLN A 116 -1.97 -18.44 -16.95
CA GLN A 116 -1.15 -18.54 -18.17
C GLN A 116 0.10 -19.39 -17.96
N HIS A 117 0.70 -19.32 -16.76
CA HIS A 117 1.92 -20.03 -16.41
C HIS A 117 1.66 -21.28 -15.58
N HIS A 118 0.47 -21.87 -15.68
CA HIS A 118 0.05 -23.03 -14.90
C HIS A 118 1.06 -24.20 -14.94
N ASP A 119 1.46 -24.62 -16.13
CA ASP A 119 2.37 -25.77 -16.29
C ASP A 119 3.76 -25.48 -15.69
N GLU A 120 4.26 -24.26 -15.89
CA GLU A 120 5.53 -23.81 -15.30
C GLU A 120 5.45 -23.70 -13.78
N GLY A 121 4.33 -23.21 -13.24
CA GLY A 121 4.10 -23.12 -11.80
C GLY A 121 4.04 -24.48 -11.11
N HIS A 122 3.60 -25.53 -11.82
CA HIS A 122 3.59 -26.90 -11.32
C HIS A 122 4.94 -27.62 -11.50
N ALA A 123 5.62 -27.41 -12.62
CA ALA A 123 6.89 -28.07 -12.91
C ALA A 123 8.07 -27.43 -12.18
N GLY A 124 8.13 -26.10 -12.18
CA GLY A 124 9.22 -25.30 -11.58
C GLY A 124 8.87 -24.66 -10.23
N GLY A 125 7.65 -24.89 -9.72
CA GLY A 125 7.15 -24.28 -8.49
C GLY A 125 6.63 -22.85 -8.68
N TRP A 126 5.93 -22.31 -7.70
CA TRP A 126 5.40 -20.94 -7.73
C TRP A 126 5.93 -20.07 -6.57
N VAL A 127 6.81 -20.63 -5.74
CA VAL A 127 7.50 -19.96 -4.63
C VAL A 127 9.00 -19.90 -4.93
N SER A 128 9.65 -18.82 -4.51
CA SER A 128 11.10 -18.68 -4.48
C SER A 128 11.55 -18.00 -3.19
N GLU A 129 12.81 -18.15 -2.83
CA GLU A 129 13.46 -17.37 -1.79
C GLU A 129 14.18 -16.16 -2.41
N ASP A 130 14.15 -15.02 -1.73
CA ASP A 130 14.99 -13.88 -2.08
C ASP A 130 16.44 -14.05 -1.57
N GLU A 131 17.29 -13.02 -1.75
CA GLU A 131 18.69 -13.05 -1.32
C GLU A 131 18.86 -13.18 0.20
N GLU A 132 17.83 -12.85 0.98
CA GLU A 132 17.80 -12.90 2.45
C GLU A 132 17.16 -14.20 2.97
N GLY A 133 16.68 -15.07 2.07
CA GLY A 133 16.00 -16.32 2.42
C GLY A 133 14.50 -16.16 2.71
N SER A 134 13.93 -14.98 2.47
CA SER A 134 12.50 -14.72 2.65
C SER A 134 11.70 -15.35 1.51
N ARG A 135 10.64 -16.08 1.83
CA ARG A 135 9.78 -16.74 0.84
C ARG A 135 8.80 -15.76 0.20
N GLN A 136 8.65 -15.88 -1.12
CA GLN A 136 7.75 -15.05 -1.92
C GLN A 136 7.20 -15.82 -3.13
N THR A 137 6.12 -15.31 -3.72
CA THR A 137 5.68 -15.80 -5.03
C THR A 137 6.80 -15.59 -6.07
N ARG A 138 7.10 -16.61 -6.86
CA ARG A 138 8.24 -16.64 -7.78
C ARG A 138 8.14 -15.55 -8.86
N PRO A 139 9.12 -14.64 -8.98
CA PRO A 139 9.28 -13.82 -10.18
C PRO A 139 9.63 -14.70 -11.38
N PHE A 140 8.86 -14.58 -12.46
CA PHE A 140 9.01 -15.35 -13.68
C PHE A 140 8.85 -14.45 -14.90
N GLN A 141 9.88 -14.42 -15.76
CA GLN A 141 9.92 -13.55 -16.95
C GLN A 141 9.64 -12.07 -16.61
N GLY A 142 10.23 -11.62 -15.50
CA GLY A 142 10.22 -10.26 -14.96
C GLY A 142 8.89 -9.76 -14.36
N SER A 143 8.00 -10.67 -13.97
CA SER A 143 6.84 -10.35 -13.13
C SER A 143 6.43 -11.56 -12.31
N CYS A 144 5.58 -11.41 -11.31
CA CYS A 144 5.03 -12.52 -10.54
C CYS A 144 4.50 -13.64 -11.47
N ILE A 145 4.78 -14.90 -11.14
CA ILE A 145 4.32 -16.07 -11.90
C ILE A 145 2.79 -16.15 -12.04
N PHE A 146 2.04 -15.51 -11.12
CA PHE A 146 0.58 -15.43 -11.18
C PHE A 146 0.07 -14.28 -12.05
N GLN A 147 0.91 -13.40 -12.56
CA GLN A 147 0.48 -12.35 -13.49
C GLN A 147 0.29 -12.98 -14.88
N ASN A 148 -0.94 -12.94 -15.39
CA ASN A 148 -1.26 -13.21 -16.78
C ASN A 148 -1.00 -11.96 -17.61
N ARG A 149 -0.25 -12.14 -18.70
CA ARG A 149 0.14 -11.08 -19.62
C ARG A 149 -1.05 -10.64 -20.48
N PRO A 150 -1.01 -9.39 -21.02
CA PRO A 150 -2.02 -8.94 -21.98
C PRO A 150 -2.19 -9.92 -23.14
N GLY A 151 -3.46 -10.18 -23.51
CA GLY A 151 -3.82 -11.10 -24.60
C GLY A 151 -4.04 -12.55 -24.17
N PHE A 152 -3.81 -12.92 -22.91
CA PHE A 152 -4.20 -14.25 -22.40
C PHE A 152 -5.73 -14.40 -22.35
N ALA A 153 -6.25 -15.52 -22.88
CA ALA A 153 -7.69 -15.75 -23.00
C ALA A 153 -8.43 -15.79 -21.65
N GLY A 154 -7.74 -16.18 -20.57
CA GLY A 154 -8.27 -16.18 -19.20
C GLY A 154 -8.38 -14.81 -18.55
N GLY A 155 -7.89 -13.76 -19.21
CA GLY A 155 -7.82 -12.39 -18.70
C GLY A 155 -6.41 -12.00 -18.24
N ALA A 156 -6.04 -10.73 -18.46
CA ALA A 156 -4.79 -10.16 -17.98
C ALA A 156 -4.88 -9.78 -16.50
N GLY A 157 -3.74 -9.79 -15.80
CA GLY A 157 -3.66 -9.51 -14.36
C GLY A 157 -3.46 -10.77 -13.51
N CYS A 158 -3.67 -10.65 -12.20
CA CYS A 158 -3.35 -11.73 -11.26
C CYS A 158 -4.35 -12.90 -11.38
N SER A 159 -3.86 -14.11 -11.61
CA SER A 159 -4.69 -15.33 -11.70
C SER A 159 -5.42 -15.66 -10.38
N LEU A 160 -4.84 -15.34 -9.21
CA LEU A 160 -5.51 -15.46 -7.91
C LEU A 160 -6.69 -14.48 -7.79
N HIS A 161 -6.51 -13.24 -8.26
CA HIS A 161 -7.62 -12.28 -8.33
C HIS A 161 -8.74 -12.78 -9.25
N ILE A 162 -8.40 -13.31 -10.43
CA ILE A 162 -9.37 -13.89 -11.37
C ILE A 162 -10.10 -15.08 -10.73
N LEU A 163 -9.38 -15.93 -10.00
CA LEU A 163 -9.97 -17.05 -9.25
C LEU A 163 -11.00 -16.54 -8.23
N ALA A 164 -10.64 -15.55 -7.41
CA ALA A 164 -11.54 -14.97 -6.42
C ALA A 164 -12.86 -14.49 -7.04
N LEU A 165 -12.76 -13.71 -8.13
CA LEU A 165 -13.95 -13.20 -8.82
C LEU A 165 -14.81 -14.32 -9.41
N ARG A 166 -14.20 -15.38 -9.97
CA ARG A 166 -14.93 -16.54 -10.48
C ARG A 166 -15.64 -17.33 -9.37
N GLU A 167 -15.08 -17.33 -8.17
CA GLU A 167 -15.66 -17.98 -6.99
C GLU A 167 -16.64 -17.07 -6.22
N GLY A 168 -16.83 -15.82 -6.64
CA GLY A 168 -17.68 -14.85 -5.93
C GLY A 168 -17.11 -14.44 -4.57
N ARG A 169 -15.78 -14.37 -4.47
CA ARG A 169 -15.02 -14.03 -3.26
C ARG A 169 -14.29 -12.71 -3.42
N GLU A 170 -13.88 -12.13 -2.29
CA GLU A 170 -13.01 -10.97 -2.30
C GLU A 170 -11.59 -11.37 -2.74
N PRO A 171 -10.92 -10.59 -3.61
CA PRO A 171 -9.55 -10.89 -4.04
C PRO A 171 -8.56 -11.07 -2.89
N LEU A 172 -8.73 -10.34 -1.78
CA LEU A 172 -7.89 -10.45 -0.58
C LEU A 172 -7.85 -11.87 -0.02
N GLU A 173 -8.93 -12.63 -0.14
CA GLU A 173 -9.04 -13.97 0.44
C GLU A 173 -8.09 -14.97 -0.24
N THR A 174 -7.76 -14.73 -1.52
CA THR A 174 -6.98 -15.67 -2.34
C THR A 174 -5.53 -15.26 -2.54
N LYS A 175 -5.19 -14.00 -2.23
CA LYS A 175 -3.89 -13.40 -2.51
C LYS A 175 -2.98 -13.49 -1.28
N PRO A 176 -1.64 -13.44 -1.48
CA PRO A 176 -0.70 -13.27 -0.38
C PRO A 176 -0.93 -11.96 0.37
N ASP A 177 -0.63 -11.94 1.66
CA ASP A 177 -0.94 -10.83 2.55
C ASP A 177 -0.39 -9.49 2.09
N VAL A 178 0.90 -9.47 1.77
CA VAL A 178 1.56 -8.24 1.31
C VAL A 178 0.94 -7.74 -0.01
N CYS A 179 0.47 -8.65 -0.87
CA CYS A 179 -0.04 -8.29 -2.19
C CYS A 179 -1.44 -7.66 -2.15
N TRP A 180 -2.35 -8.18 -1.31
CA TRP A 180 -3.70 -7.61 -1.22
C TRP A 180 -3.74 -6.36 -0.34
N GLN A 181 -2.86 -6.26 0.65
CA GLN A 181 -2.81 -5.08 1.52
C GLN A 181 -2.44 -3.82 0.73
N LEU A 182 -1.65 -3.93 -0.35
CA LEU A 182 -1.31 -2.77 -1.16
C LEU A 182 -2.57 -2.08 -1.75
N PRO A 183 -2.64 -0.74 -1.70
CA PRO A 183 -1.63 0.18 -1.18
C PRO A 183 -1.93 0.71 0.24
N VAL A 184 -2.67 -0.03 1.05
CA VAL A 184 -2.83 0.26 2.48
C VAL A 184 -1.61 -0.28 3.23
N ARG A 185 -1.05 0.56 4.09
CA ARG A 185 0.04 0.18 4.99
C ARG A 185 -0.50 0.05 6.41
N ARG A 186 -0.30 -1.12 7.01
CA ARG A 186 -0.54 -1.39 8.41
C ARG A 186 0.79 -1.50 9.17
N THR A 187 0.91 -0.81 10.29
CA THR A 187 2.07 -0.94 11.19
C THR A 187 1.63 -1.05 12.65
N TYR A 188 2.53 -1.57 13.48
CA TYR A 188 2.27 -1.88 14.88
C TYR A 188 3.36 -1.25 15.73
N ASP A 189 2.97 -0.44 16.71
CA ASP A 189 3.89 0.18 17.67
C ASP A 189 3.34 0.04 19.08
N TRP A 190 4.16 -0.46 20.01
CA TRP A 190 3.80 -0.46 21.42
C TRP A 190 4.13 0.89 22.05
N ILE A 191 3.13 1.54 22.65
CA ILE A 191 3.28 2.84 23.30
C ILE A 191 3.16 2.68 24.81
N ASP A 192 4.23 3.02 25.53
CA ASP A 192 4.22 3.19 26.98
C ASP A 192 3.66 4.58 27.32
N ARG A 193 2.60 4.63 28.13
CA ARG A 193 1.91 5.87 28.52
C ARG A 193 2.39 6.38 29.88
N PRO A 194 2.26 7.69 30.18
CA PRO A 194 2.71 8.26 31.45
C PRO A 194 1.94 7.77 32.69
N ASP A 195 0.83 7.05 32.51
CA ASP A 195 0.01 6.46 33.57
C ASP A 195 0.34 4.98 33.83
N ASP A 196 1.53 4.54 33.40
CA ASP A 196 2.06 3.18 33.52
C ASP A 196 1.26 2.12 32.73
N THR A 197 0.34 2.54 31.84
CA THR A 197 -0.32 1.63 30.90
C THR A 197 0.47 1.49 29.61
N ARG A 198 0.25 0.38 28.90
CA ARG A 198 0.87 0.10 27.60
C ARG A 198 -0.24 -0.28 26.62
N VAL A 199 -0.19 0.29 25.42
CA VAL A 199 -1.15 -0.01 24.36
C VAL A 199 -0.47 -0.35 23.04
N LEU A 200 -1.11 -1.20 22.26
CA LEU A 200 -0.74 -1.48 20.88
C LEU A 200 -1.39 -0.42 19.97
N GLN A 201 -0.58 0.45 19.37
CA GLN A 201 -1.04 1.34 18.31
C GLN A 201 -0.95 0.63 16.96
N VAL A 202 -2.10 0.41 16.33
CA VAL A 202 -2.19 -0.07 14.97
C VAL A 202 -2.41 1.12 14.05
N SER A 203 -1.42 1.43 13.21
CA SER A 203 -1.53 2.51 12.24
C SER A 203 -2.01 1.99 10.89
N ILE A 204 -3.01 2.65 10.30
CA ILE A 204 -3.53 2.38 8.95
C ILE A 204 -3.31 3.63 8.10
N GLY A 205 -2.55 3.52 7.01
CA GLY A 205 -2.25 4.66 6.16
C GLY A 205 -1.84 4.30 4.74
N GLU A 206 -1.29 5.28 4.04
CA GLU A 206 -0.79 5.12 2.67
C GLU A 206 0.49 4.29 2.65
N TYR A 207 0.55 3.31 1.76
CA TYR A 207 1.78 2.63 1.40
C TYR A 207 2.52 3.49 0.37
N ASP A 208 3.23 4.51 0.84
CA ASP A 208 4.05 5.37 -0.01
C ASP A 208 5.38 4.69 -0.40
N ARG A 209 6.22 5.39 -1.18
CA ARG A 209 7.54 4.88 -1.61
C ARG A 209 8.44 4.46 -0.44
N ARG A 210 8.30 5.02 0.77
CA ARG A 210 9.12 4.64 1.94
C ARG A 210 8.71 3.29 2.50
N GLY A 211 7.47 2.85 2.24
CA GLY A 211 6.98 1.52 2.61
C GLY A 211 7.82 0.40 1.99
N TRP A 212 8.38 0.63 0.81
CA TRP A 212 9.25 -0.28 0.06
C TRP A 212 10.71 -0.30 0.56
N GLY A 213 11.01 0.38 1.67
CA GLY A 213 12.38 0.58 2.14
C GLY A 213 13.20 1.47 1.19
N PRO A 214 14.55 1.38 1.23
CA PRO A 214 15.42 2.23 0.42
C PRO A 214 15.17 2.12 -1.09
N GLY A 215 14.78 0.93 -1.58
CA GLY A 215 14.53 0.66 -3.00
C GLY A 215 13.26 1.33 -3.54
N GLY A 216 12.35 1.77 -2.69
CA GLY A 216 11.12 2.45 -3.11
C GLY A 216 11.34 3.77 -3.85
N HIS A 217 12.48 4.41 -3.62
CA HIS A 217 12.87 5.62 -4.35
C HIS A 217 13.34 5.34 -5.78
N ASP A 218 13.66 4.09 -6.09
CA ASP A 218 14.11 3.66 -7.42
C ASP A 218 12.95 3.15 -8.30
N LEU A 219 11.73 3.02 -7.75
CA LEU A 219 10.55 2.63 -8.55
C LEU A 219 10.30 3.66 -9.65
N HIS A 220 10.02 3.18 -10.86
CA HIS A 220 9.73 4.02 -12.02
C HIS A 220 8.55 4.98 -11.76
N TRP A 221 7.48 4.44 -11.19
CA TRP A 221 6.26 5.15 -10.88
C TRP A 221 5.55 4.47 -9.70
N TRP A 222 4.89 5.25 -8.84
CA TRP A 222 4.12 4.72 -7.73
C TRP A 222 2.74 5.36 -7.62
N CYS A 223 1.71 4.52 -7.61
CA CYS A 223 0.33 4.97 -7.85
C CYS A 223 -0.26 5.82 -6.71
N THR A 224 0.17 5.63 -5.47
CA THR A 224 -0.45 6.32 -4.32
C THR A 224 -0.11 7.81 -4.29
N SER A 225 1.03 8.19 -4.86
CA SER A 225 1.48 9.57 -4.99
C SER A 225 1.09 10.20 -6.34
N ALA A 226 0.56 9.42 -7.29
CA ALA A 226 0.37 9.82 -8.68
C ALA A 226 -1.01 10.43 -8.95
N THR A 227 -1.06 11.64 -9.49
CA THR A 227 -2.34 12.32 -9.83
C THR A 227 -3.20 11.52 -10.81
N SER A 228 -2.59 10.77 -11.72
CA SER A 228 -3.30 9.93 -12.68
C SER A 228 -4.09 8.77 -12.05
N ALA A 229 -3.75 8.37 -10.82
CA ALA A 229 -4.49 7.37 -10.06
C ALA A 229 -5.54 7.99 -9.10
N HIS A 230 -5.63 9.32 -9.05
CA HIS A 230 -6.52 10.05 -8.16
C HIS A 230 -7.64 10.74 -8.95
N GLY A 231 -8.81 10.14 -8.93
CA GLY A 231 -10.00 10.62 -9.64
C GLY A 231 -11.22 9.73 -9.47
N ALA A 232 -11.17 8.79 -8.53
CA ALA A 232 -12.26 7.85 -8.26
C ALA A 232 -13.49 8.56 -7.68
N GLY A 233 -14.68 8.05 -8.00
CA GLY A 233 -15.94 8.56 -7.48
C GLY A 233 -16.09 8.33 -5.97
N ASP A 234 -15.64 7.17 -5.50
CA ASP A 234 -15.64 6.80 -4.09
C ASP A 234 -14.27 7.00 -3.46
N PRO A 235 -14.20 7.41 -2.17
CA PRO A 235 -12.94 7.53 -1.46
C PRO A 235 -12.42 6.15 -1.03
N VAL A 236 -11.13 6.07 -0.69
CA VAL A 236 -10.46 4.81 -0.33
C VAL A 236 -11.20 4.04 0.78
N TYR A 237 -11.68 4.71 1.84
CA TYR A 237 -12.38 4.01 2.92
C TYR A 237 -13.65 3.26 2.48
N VAL A 238 -14.24 3.68 1.35
CA VAL A 238 -15.41 3.03 0.74
C VAL A 238 -14.96 1.96 -0.23
N SER A 239 -14.06 2.28 -1.18
CA SER A 239 -13.65 1.35 -2.23
C SER A 239 -12.84 0.17 -1.70
N TYR A 240 -12.10 0.35 -0.60
CA TYR A 240 -11.29 -0.68 0.07
C TYR A 240 -11.98 -1.23 1.33
N ARG A 241 -13.32 -1.27 1.34
CA ARG A 241 -14.11 -1.76 2.49
C ARG A 241 -13.67 -3.15 2.94
N ALA A 242 -13.48 -4.08 2.01
CA ALA A 242 -13.16 -5.48 2.33
C ALA A 242 -11.80 -5.57 3.02
N GLU A 243 -10.77 -4.95 2.44
CA GLU A 243 -9.41 -4.91 2.96
C GLU A 243 -9.35 -4.21 4.31
N LEU A 244 -10.01 -3.07 4.48
CA LEU A 244 -10.04 -2.35 5.75
C LEU A 244 -10.81 -3.12 6.84
N THR A 245 -11.87 -3.83 6.47
CA THR A 245 -12.59 -4.71 7.40
C THR A 245 -11.72 -5.88 7.85
N GLU A 246 -10.93 -6.47 6.95
CA GLU A 246 -9.98 -7.53 7.29
C GLU A 246 -8.85 -7.00 8.19
N LEU A 247 -8.34 -5.80 7.90
CA LEU A 247 -7.21 -5.22 8.63
C LEU A 247 -7.55 -4.77 10.06
N MET A 248 -8.80 -4.36 10.29
CA MET A 248 -9.24 -3.66 11.52
C MET A 248 -10.38 -4.37 12.26
N GLY A 249 -10.94 -5.43 11.68
CA GLY A 249 -12.22 -5.98 12.11
C GLY A 249 -13.41 -5.08 11.78
N LYS A 250 -14.61 -5.66 11.80
CA LYS A 250 -15.85 -4.94 11.43
C LYS A 250 -16.10 -3.71 12.32
N ALA A 251 -15.93 -3.85 13.64
CA ALA A 251 -16.22 -2.76 14.57
C ALA A 251 -15.24 -1.59 14.42
N GLY A 252 -13.95 -1.87 14.22
CA GLY A 252 -12.94 -0.86 13.90
C GLY A 252 -13.23 -0.14 12.58
N TYR A 253 -13.60 -0.90 11.53
CA TYR A 253 -13.99 -0.33 10.24
C TYR A 253 -15.24 0.55 10.33
N ASP A 254 -16.31 0.08 10.98
CA ASP A 254 -17.54 0.87 11.14
C ASP A 254 -17.23 2.21 11.85
N ARG A 255 -16.36 2.20 12.87
CA ARG A 255 -15.94 3.43 13.56
C ARG A 255 -15.10 4.34 12.66
N LEU A 256 -14.21 3.77 11.84
CA LEU A 256 -13.44 4.54 10.85
C LEU A 256 -14.36 5.23 9.83
N VAL A 257 -15.41 4.54 9.36
CA VAL A 257 -16.39 5.09 8.42
C VAL A 257 -17.05 6.34 8.98
N GLU A 258 -17.56 6.29 10.21
CA GLU A 258 -18.18 7.45 10.88
C GLU A 258 -17.25 8.67 10.89
N LEU A 259 -15.97 8.46 11.22
CA LEU A 259 -14.96 9.53 11.27
C LEU A 259 -14.63 10.09 9.88
N CYS A 260 -14.59 9.23 8.86
CA CYS A 260 -14.38 9.65 7.47
C CYS A 260 -15.58 10.44 6.93
N GLU A 261 -16.81 10.00 7.21
CA GLU A 261 -18.04 10.70 6.84
C GLU A 261 -18.17 12.05 7.57
N GLU A 262 -17.82 12.10 8.86
CA GLU A 262 -17.78 13.37 9.61
C GLU A 262 -16.76 14.34 9.00
N ARG A 263 -15.58 13.85 8.61
CA ARG A 263 -14.57 14.68 7.94
C ARG A 263 -15.08 15.25 6.61
N LEU A 264 -15.74 14.43 5.80
CA LEU A 264 -16.20 14.81 4.46
C LEU A 264 -17.47 15.68 4.48
N SER A 265 -18.34 15.51 5.48
CA SER A 265 -19.61 16.24 5.58
C SER A 265 -19.49 17.71 6.02
N ARG A 266 -18.33 18.13 6.54
CA ARG A 266 -18.12 19.48 7.09
C ARG A 266 -18.22 20.62 6.06
N GLY A 267 -18.23 20.34 4.76
CA GLY A 267 -18.44 21.34 3.70
C GLY A 267 -17.38 22.44 3.60
N LEU A 268 -16.29 22.34 4.37
CA LEU A 268 -15.14 23.22 4.33
C LEU A 268 -13.99 22.53 3.58
N PRO A 269 -13.05 23.29 2.99
CA PRO A 269 -11.81 22.71 2.49
C PRO A 269 -11.13 21.86 3.57
N LEU A 270 -10.66 20.68 3.19
CA LEU A 270 -9.92 19.81 4.10
C LEU A 270 -8.62 20.51 4.54
N VAL A 271 -8.27 20.41 5.83
CA VAL A 271 -7.01 20.97 6.38
C VAL A 271 -5.76 20.29 5.80
N ALA A 272 -5.91 19.07 5.32
CA ALA A 272 -4.85 18.26 4.72
C ALA A 272 -5.46 17.30 3.67
N PRO A 273 -5.87 17.80 2.49
CA PRO A 273 -6.31 16.94 1.39
C PRO A 273 -5.10 16.19 0.82
N HIS A 274 -5.34 15.06 0.18
CA HIS A 274 -4.26 14.36 -0.49
C HIS A 274 -3.76 15.21 -1.67
N PRO A 275 -2.45 15.50 -1.81
CA PRO A 275 -1.97 16.41 -2.84
C PRO A 275 -2.15 15.87 -4.26
N ALA A 276 -2.34 14.56 -4.41
CA ALA A 276 -2.63 13.94 -5.70
C ALA A 276 -4.11 14.01 -6.08
N ASP A 277 -5.02 14.30 -5.14
CA ASP A 277 -6.42 14.47 -5.46
C ASP A 277 -6.68 15.69 -6.35
N PRO A 278 -7.70 15.63 -7.22
CA PRO A 278 -8.15 16.81 -7.95
C PRO A 278 -8.50 17.94 -6.97
N VAL A 279 -7.97 19.13 -7.22
CA VAL A 279 -8.40 20.33 -6.51
C VAL A 279 -9.86 20.59 -6.90
N PRO A 280 -10.79 20.72 -5.93
CA PRO A 280 -12.16 21.12 -6.25
C PRO A 280 -12.11 22.39 -7.08
N ALA A 281 -12.80 22.39 -8.23
CA ALA A 281 -12.85 23.58 -9.08
C ALA A 281 -13.28 24.77 -8.22
N ALA A 282 -12.49 25.85 -8.25
CA ALA A 282 -12.86 27.08 -7.57
C ALA A 282 -14.24 27.48 -8.07
N ASP A 283 -15.19 27.61 -7.15
CA ASP A 283 -16.55 28.02 -7.48
C ASP A 283 -16.45 29.39 -8.20
N PRO A 284 -16.89 29.54 -9.46
CA PRO A 284 -16.74 30.79 -10.21
C PRO A 284 -17.46 31.97 -9.56
N ALA A 285 -18.26 31.73 -8.51
CA ALA A 285 -18.93 32.74 -7.69
C ALA A 285 -18.13 33.22 -6.47
N SER A 286 -16.95 32.67 -6.18
CA SER A 286 -16.13 33.17 -5.07
C SER A 286 -15.42 34.47 -5.46
N PRO A 287 -15.64 35.59 -4.75
CA PRO A 287 -14.94 36.84 -5.03
C PRO A 287 -13.45 36.65 -4.75
N ALA A 288 -12.63 37.02 -5.73
CA ALA A 288 -11.18 37.07 -5.56
C ALA A 288 -10.84 37.98 -4.38
N VAL A 289 -10.02 37.47 -3.44
CA VAL A 289 -9.46 38.23 -2.31
C VAL A 289 -8.19 38.93 -2.75
#